data_AF-A0A7S2DHF3-F1
#
_entry.id   AF-A0A7S2DHF3-F1
#
_cell.length_a   1.000
_cell.length_b   1.000
_cell.length_c   1.000
_cell.angle_alpha   90.00
_cell.angle_beta   90.00
_cell.angle_gamma   90.00
#
_symmetry.space_group_name_H-M   'P 1'
#
loop_
_entity.id
_entity.type
_entity.pdbx_description
1 polymer ?
#
loop_
_entity_poly.entity_id
_entity_poly.type
_entity_poly.pdbx_seq_one_letter_code
_entity_poly.pdbx_strand_id
1 'polypeptide(L)'
;KGVQPMQAYKRHITSEFLSDRYPYLEDIRGHLKEDDVSMAFGDRLFPRLVEQLQTPTMAPEKLIEALRTIVDLCTHQENKCQAIASETVAAATELLMHEHVPVRRDA
;
A
#
# COMPACT_ATOMS: atom_id res chain seq x y z
N LYS A 1 -3.54 -56.13 -33.90
CA LYS A 1 -3.62 -55.44 -32.59
C LYS A 1 -3.22 -53.98 -32.80
N GLY A 2 -4.16 -53.05 -32.79
CA GLY A 2 -3.88 -51.61 -32.89
C GLY A 2 -4.22 -50.95 -31.57
N VAL A 3 -3.25 -50.28 -30.94
CA VAL A 3 -3.44 -49.53 -29.69
C VAL A 3 -3.98 -48.16 -30.08
N GLN A 4 -5.22 -47.84 -29.66
CA GLN A 4 -5.77 -46.51 -29.84
C GLN A 4 -5.08 -45.54 -28.86
N PRO A 5 -4.58 -44.38 -29.32
CA PRO A 5 -4.03 -43.38 -28.41
C PRO A 5 -5.17 -42.78 -27.56
N MET A 6 -5.09 -42.95 -26.24
CA MET A 6 -6.02 -42.30 -25.31
C MET A 6 -5.99 -40.79 -25.53
N GLN A 7 -7.17 -40.16 -25.63
CA GLN A 7 -7.31 -38.71 -25.66
C GLN A 7 -6.52 -38.10 -24.50
N ALA A 8 -5.48 -37.32 -24.83
CA ALA A 8 -4.66 -36.65 -23.86
C ALA A 8 -5.53 -35.72 -23.00
N TYR A 9 -5.60 -36.00 -21.69
CA TYR A 9 -6.27 -35.14 -20.73
C TYR A 9 -5.56 -33.78 -20.71
N LYS A 10 -6.19 -32.76 -21.30
CA LYS A 10 -5.67 -31.39 -21.27
C LYS A 10 -6.19 -30.74 -19.99
N ARG A 11 -5.34 -30.70 -18.96
CA ARG A 11 -5.64 -30.05 -17.68
C ARG A 11 -5.86 -28.55 -17.95
N HIS A 12 -7.11 -28.09 -17.86
CA HIS A 12 -7.44 -26.67 -17.99
C HIS A 12 -6.98 -25.95 -16.72
N ILE A 13 -5.84 -25.27 -16.79
CA ILE A 13 -5.31 -24.45 -15.70
C ILE A 13 -5.69 -23.00 -16.01
N THR A 14 -6.66 -22.47 -15.28
CA THR A 14 -6.99 -21.04 -15.30
C THR A 14 -6.14 -20.33 -14.27
N SER A 15 -5.42 -19.30 -14.72
CA SER A 15 -4.67 -18.43 -13.81
C SER A 15 -5.60 -17.44 -13.09
N GLU A 16 -5.29 -17.18 -11.81
CA GLU A 16 -5.96 -16.15 -11.02
C GLU A 16 -5.36 -14.75 -11.24
N PHE A 17 -4.22 -14.65 -11.93
CA PHE A 17 -3.56 -13.37 -12.19
C PHE A 17 -4.21 -12.63 -13.35
N LEU A 18 -4.46 -11.32 -13.14
CA LEU A 18 -5.10 -10.44 -14.11
C LEU A 18 -4.30 -10.36 -15.43
N SER A 19 -2.97 -10.38 -15.33
CA SER A 19 -2.02 -10.38 -16.45
C SER A 19 -2.25 -11.51 -17.44
N ASP A 20 -2.65 -12.68 -16.95
CA ASP A 20 -2.74 -13.90 -17.76
C ASP A 20 -4.05 -13.97 -18.54
N ARG A 21 -5.07 -13.23 -18.08
CA ARG A 21 -6.37 -13.10 -18.78
C ARG A 21 -6.40 -11.89 -19.72
N TYR A 22 -5.58 -10.90 -19.46
CA TYR A 22 -5.54 -9.64 -20.21
C TYR A 22 -4.09 -9.27 -20.57
N PRO A 23 -3.46 -10.01 -21.51
CA PRO A 23 -2.05 -9.81 -21.87
C PRO A 23 -1.77 -8.46 -22.58
N TYR A 24 -2.81 -7.72 -22.92
CA TYR A 24 -2.76 -6.37 -23.51
C TYR A 24 -3.02 -5.26 -22.50
N LEU A 25 -3.30 -5.58 -21.23
CA LEU A 25 -3.31 -4.55 -20.20
C LEU A 25 -1.86 -4.12 -19.98
N GLU A 26 -1.54 -2.91 -20.42
CA GLU A 26 -0.28 -2.26 -20.06
C GLU A 26 -0.17 -2.18 -18.53
N ASP A 27 1.06 -2.26 -18.01
CA ASP A 27 1.29 -2.14 -16.58
C ASP A 27 0.88 -0.75 -16.11
N ILE A 28 -0.34 -0.66 -15.57
CA ILE A 28 -0.91 0.56 -15.01
C ILE A 28 -0.11 1.10 -13.82
N ARG A 29 0.86 0.35 -13.29
CA ARG A 29 1.70 0.75 -12.16
C ARG A 29 3.05 1.31 -12.59
N GLY A 30 3.40 1.26 -13.88
CA GLY A 30 4.73 1.68 -14.36
C GLY A 30 5.07 3.16 -14.12
N HIS A 31 4.10 3.99 -13.75
CA HIS A 31 4.30 5.41 -13.41
C HIS A 31 4.35 5.67 -11.89
N LEU A 32 4.02 4.68 -11.05
CA LEU A 32 4.01 4.81 -9.60
C LEU A 32 5.41 4.59 -9.06
N LYS A 33 5.95 5.58 -8.33
CA LYS A 33 7.20 5.37 -7.59
C LYS A 33 6.88 4.62 -6.30
N GLU A 34 7.76 3.71 -5.91
CA GLU A 34 7.58 2.90 -4.69
C GLU A 34 7.46 3.77 -3.43
N ASP A 35 8.13 4.93 -3.43
CA ASP A 35 8.15 5.89 -2.33
C ASP A 35 7.03 6.95 -2.39
N ASP A 36 6.11 6.87 -3.37
CA ASP A 36 5.02 7.83 -3.43
C ASP A 36 3.97 7.55 -2.34
N VAL A 37 3.62 8.63 -1.61
CA VAL A 37 2.57 8.55 -0.61
C VAL A 37 1.25 8.22 -1.31
N SER A 38 0.66 7.10 -0.88
CA SER A 38 -0.54 6.53 -1.48
C SER A 38 -1.60 6.27 -0.42
N MET A 39 -2.85 6.52 -0.79
CA MET A 39 -4.01 6.23 0.05
C MET A 39 -4.73 4.99 -0.47
N ALA A 40 -5.02 4.06 0.44
CA ALA A 40 -5.92 2.96 0.13
C ALA A 40 -7.37 3.39 0.34
N PHE A 41 -8.31 2.71 -0.32
CA PHE A 41 -9.74 2.96 -0.15
C PHE A 41 -10.31 2.20 1.05
N GLY A 42 -11.26 2.82 1.77
CA GLY A 42 -12.00 2.21 2.88
C GLY A 42 -11.12 1.88 4.09
N ASP A 43 -11.37 0.73 4.71
CA ASP A 43 -10.74 0.32 5.99
C ASP A 43 -9.21 0.20 5.92
N ARG A 44 -8.63 0.10 4.73
CA ARG A 44 -7.16 0.05 4.54
C ARG A 44 -6.49 1.41 4.50
N LEU A 45 -7.25 2.52 4.51
CA LEU A 45 -6.72 3.87 4.39
C LEU A 45 -5.61 4.16 5.43
N PHE A 46 -5.92 4.03 6.71
CA PHE A 46 -4.96 4.31 7.80
C PHE A 46 -3.89 3.23 7.95
N PRO A 47 -4.19 1.91 7.87
CA PRO A 47 -3.15 0.89 7.86
C PRO A 47 -2.09 1.13 6.77
N ARG A 48 -2.51 1.55 5.58
CA ARG A 48 -1.59 1.89 4.49
C ARG A 48 -0.72 3.10 4.81
N LEU A 49 -1.27 4.14 5.44
CA LEU A 49 -0.49 5.32 5.83
C LEU A 49 0.51 4.99 6.95
N VAL A 50 0.12 4.13 7.90
CA VAL A 50 1.01 3.65 8.97
C VAL A 50 2.16 2.81 8.42
N GLU A 51 1.88 1.87 7.49
CA GLU A 51 2.91 1.11 6.77
C GLU A 51 3.96 2.05 6.13
N GLN A 52 3.51 3.17 5.55
CA GLN A 52 4.39 4.15 4.91
C GLN A 52 5.21 4.96 5.92
N LEU A 53 4.66 5.31 7.09
CA LEU A 53 5.42 5.97 8.17
C LEU A 53 6.52 5.08 8.75
N GLN A 54 6.29 3.76 8.77
CA GLN A 54 7.21 2.77 9.32
C GLN A 54 8.22 2.24 8.28
N THR A 55 8.13 2.69 7.02
CA THR A 55 9.01 2.21 5.94
C THR A 55 10.44 2.75 6.16
N PRO A 56 11.46 1.89 6.40
CA PRO A 56 12.79 2.34 6.85
C PRO A 56 13.55 3.21 5.84
N THR A 57 13.24 3.08 4.55
CA THR A 57 13.92 3.78 3.45
C THR A 57 13.09 4.94 2.90
N MET A 58 11.99 5.30 3.56
CA MET A 58 11.11 6.36 3.09
C MET A 58 11.82 7.71 3.16
N ALA A 59 11.78 8.47 2.06
CA ALA A 59 12.40 9.79 2.03
C ALA A 59 11.74 10.73 3.07
N PRO A 60 12.51 11.60 3.75
CA PRO A 60 11.98 12.51 4.76
C PRO A 60 10.81 13.38 4.26
N GLU A 61 10.86 13.83 3.01
CA GLU A 61 9.81 14.61 2.37
C GLU A 61 8.50 13.82 2.25
N LYS A 62 8.60 12.52 2.01
CA LYS A 62 7.47 11.60 1.87
C LYS A 62 6.87 11.23 3.23
N LEU A 63 7.70 11.09 4.26
CA LEU A 63 7.21 10.97 5.64
C LEU A 63 6.41 12.20 6.07
N ILE A 64 6.91 13.40 5.75
CA ILE A 64 6.20 14.66 6.04
C ILE A 64 4.87 14.73 5.26
N GLU A 65 4.87 14.36 3.98
CA GLU A 65 3.66 14.30 3.15
C GLU A 65 2.63 13.32 3.73
N ALA A 66 3.05 12.15 4.20
CA ALA A 66 2.18 11.16 4.85
C ALA A 66 1.61 11.69 6.17
N LEU A 67 2.45 12.31 7.02
CA LEU A 67 2.00 12.92 8.30
C LEU A 67 0.95 14.00 8.06
N ARG A 68 1.15 14.88 7.08
CA ARG A 68 0.18 15.91 6.71
C ARG A 68 -1.11 15.33 6.16
N THR A 69 -1.01 14.30 5.32
CA THR A 69 -2.18 13.59 4.79
C THR A 69 -3.02 13.01 5.94
N ILE A 70 -2.38 12.42 6.95
CA ILE A 70 -3.07 11.91 8.15
C ILE A 70 -3.78 13.05 8.90
N VAL A 71 -3.11 14.19 9.11
CA VAL A 71 -3.70 15.36 9.78
C VAL A 71 -4.93 15.86 9.01
N ASP A 72 -4.83 16.00 7.70
CA ASP A 72 -5.93 16.44 6.84
C ASP A 72 -7.12 15.47 6.90
N LEU A 73 -6.87 14.15 6.89
CA LEU A 73 -7.92 13.14 7.04
C LEU A 73 -8.58 13.20 8.42
N CYS A 74 -7.80 13.44 9.47
CA CYS A 74 -8.27 13.54 10.85
C CYS A 74 -9.08 14.82 11.14
N THR A 75 -9.34 15.68 10.15
CA THR A 75 -10.36 16.73 10.26
C THR A 75 -11.78 16.14 10.42
N HIS A 76 -12.01 14.92 9.92
CA HIS A 76 -13.28 14.21 10.00
C HIS A 76 -13.31 13.25 11.19
N GLN A 77 -14.41 13.23 11.95
CA GLN A 77 -14.49 12.45 13.20
C GLN A 77 -14.37 10.94 12.98
N GLU A 78 -14.97 10.40 11.92
CA GLU A 78 -14.89 8.97 11.58
C GLU A 78 -13.43 8.53 11.35
N ASN A 79 -12.69 9.36 10.61
CA ASN A 79 -11.28 9.13 10.32
C ASN A 79 -10.42 9.14 11.59
N LYS A 80 -10.73 9.97 12.60
CA LYS A 80 -10.00 9.94 13.89
C LYS A 80 -10.13 8.58 14.58
N CYS A 81 -11.33 8.01 14.60
CA CYS A 81 -11.56 6.70 15.20
C CYS A 81 -10.78 5.60 14.47
N GLN A 82 -10.77 5.64 13.13
CA GLN A 82 -10.01 4.70 12.31
C GLN A 82 -8.50 4.87 12.46
N ALA A 83 -8.01 6.11 12.54
CA ALA A 83 -6.59 6.42 12.76
C ALA A 83 -6.08 5.84 14.09
N ILE A 84 -6.85 6.02 15.17
CA ILE A 84 -6.54 5.46 16.49
C ILE A 84 -6.55 3.93 16.44
N ALA A 85 -7.57 3.33 15.83
CA ALA A 85 -7.68 1.88 15.69
C ALA A 85 -6.54 1.26 14.87
N SER A 86 -5.91 2.04 14.00
CA SER A 86 -4.79 1.63 13.14
C SER A 86 -3.41 1.93 13.74
N GLU A 87 -3.33 2.33 15.01
CA GLU A 87 -2.07 2.63 15.71
C GLU A 87 -1.27 3.83 15.14
N THR A 88 -1.97 4.75 14.46
CA THR A 88 -1.33 5.92 13.83
C THR A 88 -0.54 6.78 14.83
N VAL A 89 -1.03 6.88 16.07
CA VAL A 89 -0.36 7.64 17.15
C VAL A 89 0.99 7.02 17.52
N ALA A 90 1.06 5.69 17.59
CA ALA A 90 2.31 5.00 17.92
C ALA A 90 3.36 5.22 16.82
N ALA A 91 2.97 5.02 15.55
CA ALA A 91 3.84 5.25 14.41
C ALA A 91 4.34 6.70 14.31
N ALA A 92 3.47 7.70 14.53
CA ALA A 92 3.88 9.10 14.55
C ALA A 92 4.83 9.40 15.74
N THR A 93 4.58 8.81 16.91
CA THR A 93 5.43 9.00 18.11
C THR A 93 6.85 8.49 17.88
N GLU A 94 7.03 7.38 17.16
CA GLU A 94 8.36 6.86 16.80
C GLU A 94 9.17 7.86 15.95
N LEU A 95 8.49 8.62 15.09
CA LEU A 95 9.10 9.65 14.25
C LEU A 95 9.55 10.91 15.02
N LEU A 96 9.12 11.10 16.27
CA LEU A 96 9.63 12.17 17.13
C LEU A 96 11.14 12.04 17.42
N MET A 97 11.72 10.85 17.22
CA MET A 97 13.15 10.58 17.38
C MET A 97 13.90 10.53 16.05
N HIS A 98 13.24 10.81 14.93
CA HIS A 98 13.82 10.73 13.59
C HIS A 98 15.00 11.71 13.41
N GLU A 99 16.02 11.35 12.64
CA GLU A 99 17.25 12.16 12.50
C GLU A 99 16.97 13.53 11.85
N HIS A 100 16.03 13.58 10.90
CA HIS A 100 15.63 14.80 10.19
C HIS A 100 14.68 15.66 11.04
N VAL A 101 15.13 16.89 11.38
CA VAL A 101 14.36 17.88 12.16
C VAL A 101 12.96 18.15 11.60
N PRO A 102 12.76 18.32 10.27
CA PRO A 102 11.43 18.63 9.75
C PRO A 102 10.42 17.48 9.94
N VAL A 103 10.88 16.22 9.93
CA VAL A 103 10.04 15.05 10.22
C VAL A 103 9.57 15.10 11.68
N ARG A 104 10.48 15.35 12.63
CA ARG A 104 10.14 15.48 14.05
C ARG A 104 9.16 16.61 14.35
N ARG A 105 9.20 17.69 13.56
CA ARG A 105 8.32 18.86 13.74
C ARG A 105 6.89 18.56 13.31
N ASP A 106 6.73 17.79 12.24
CA ASP A 106 5.43 17.48 11.64
C ASP A 106 4.81 16.19 12.24
N ALA A 107 5.59 15.40 13.00
CA ALA A 107 5.14 14.25 13.79
C ALA A 107 4.51 14.68 15.12
#